data_AF-A0A358M3H8-F1
#
_entry.id   AF-A0A358M3H8-F1
#
_cell.length_a   1.000
_cell.length_b   1.000
_cell.length_c   1.000
_cell.angle_alpha   90.00
_cell.angle_beta   90.00
_cell.angle_gamma   90.00
#
_symmetry.space_group_name_H-M   'P 1'
#
loop_
_entity.id
_entity.type
_entity.pdbx_description
1 polymer ?
#
loop_
_entity_poly.entity_id
_entity_poly.type
_entity_poly.pdbx_seq_one_letter_code
_entity_poly.pdbx_strand_id
1 'polypeptide(L)' 'CRAARPVVAGFGPAGIFAALLLAEAGLSPIVVERGKQVEERIKDVALFRQQNRLDPESNIQFGEGGAGTFSDGKLN' A
#
# COMPACT_ATOMS: atom_id res chain seq x y z
N CYS A 1 -18.29 23.71 10.77
CA CYS A 1 -18.50 22.43 10.08
C CYS A 1 -17.15 21.86 9.68
N ARG A 2 -16.80 20.63 10.07
CA ARG A 2 -15.52 20.02 9.67
C ARG A 2 -15.67 19.57 8.20
N ALA A 3 -14.78 20.01 7.33
CA ALA A 3 -14.78 19.55 5.93
C ALA A 3 -14.62 18.02 5.88
N ALA A 4 -15.26 17.37 4.92
CA ALA A 4 -15.12 15.93 4.72
C ALA A 4 -13.67 15.61 4.36
N ARG A 5 -13.07 14.64 5.05
CA ARG A 5 -11.70 14.18 4.77
C ARG A 5 -11.71 13.34 3.50
N PRO A 6 -10.81 13.59 2.53
CA PRO A 6 -10.67 12.72 1.36
C PRO A 6 -10.29 11.30 1.77
N VAL A 7 -10.75 10.30 1.02
CA VAL A 7 -10.35 8.90 1.21
C VAL A 7 -9.52 8.44 0.01
N VAL A 8 -8.37 7.85 0.28
CA VAL A 8 -7.49 7.23 -0.72
C VAL A 8 -7.54 5.72 -0.48
N ALA A 9 -8.01 4.97 -1.48
CA ALA A 9 -8.04 3.51 -1.43
C ALA A 9 -6.83 2.94 -2.16
N GLY A 10 -5.98 2.24 -1.40
CA GLY A 10 -4.70 1.69 -1.84
C GLY A 10 -3.51 2.53 -1.37
N PHE A 11 -2.46 1.86 -0.92
CA PHE A 11 -1.19 2.47 -0.49
C PHE A 11 -0.01 2.03 -1.36
N GLY A 12 -0.25 1.91 -2.67
CA GLY A 12 0.80 1.85 -3.69
C GLY A 12 1.30 3.24 -4.10
N PRO A 13 2.20 3.36 -5.11
CA PRO A 13 2.80 4.65 -5.48
C PRO A 13 1.77 5.75 -5.77
N ALA A 14 0.74 5.46 -6.56
CA ALA A 14 -0.32 6.43 -6.87
C ALA A 14 -1.08 6.89 -5.60
N GLY A 15 -1.40 5.96 -4.69
CA GLY A 15 -2.09 6.27 -3.44
C GLY A 15 -1.21 7.08 -2.48
N ILE A 16 0.08 6.74 -2.38
CA ILE A 16 1.07 7.47 -1.58
C ILE A 16 1.18 8.92 -2.07
N PHE A 17 1.36 9.15 -3.36
CA PHE A 17 1.46 10.51 -3.91
C PHE A 17 0.15 11.28 -3.78
N ALA A 18 -1.01 10.65 -4.01
CA ALA A 18 -2.30 11.29 -3.79
C ALA A 18 -2.49 11.72 -2.33
N ALA A 19 -2.20 10.81 -1.38
CA ALA A 19 -2.30 11.11 0.05
C ALA A 19 -1.31 12.19 0.48
N LEU A 20 -0.09 12.18 -0.03
CA LEU A 20 0.92 13.21 0.25
C LEU A 20 0.42 14.59 -0.19
N LEU A 21 0.01 14.74 -1.44
CA LEU A 21 -0.46 16.03 -1.98
C LEU A 21 -1.71 16.54 -1.26
N LEU A 22 -2.64 15.65 -0.93
CA LEU A 22 -3.83 15.99 -0.14
C LEU A 22 -3.46 16.41 1.29
N ALA A 23 -2.47 15.78 1.91
CA ALA A 23 -1.97 16.14 3.23
C ALA A 23 -1.26 17.51 3.22
N GLU A 24 -0.41 17.77 2.23
CA GLU A 24 0.27 19.06 2.03
C GLU A 24 -0.74 20.20 1.77
N ALA A 25 -1.85 19.91 1.10
CA ALA A 25 -2.96 20.84 0.93
C ALA A 25 -3.83 21.05 2.20
N GLY A 26 -3.48 20.43 3.33
CA GLY A 26 -4.19 20.56 4.60
C GLY A 26 -5.49 19.75 4.70
N LEU A 27 -5.76 18.85 3.75
CA LEU A 27 -7.05 18.14 3.65
C LEU A 27 -7.14 16.90 4.55
N SER A 28 -6.04 16.50 5.20
CA SER A 28 -6.00 15.40 6.17
C SER A 28 -6.62 14.08 5.63
N PRO A 29 -6.12 13.52 4.51
CA PRO A 29 -6.72 12.34 3.89
C PRO A 29 -6.74 11.13 4.85
N ILE A 30 -7.65 10.21 4.59
CA ILE A 30 -7.70 8.87 5.19
C ILE A 30 -7.20 7.90 4.13
N VAL A 31 -6.16 7.14 4.43
CA VAL A 31 -5.66 6.10 3.52
C VAL A 31 -6.11 4.75 4.04
N VAL A 32 -6.65 3.92 3.17
CA VAL A 32 -7.01 2.52 3.47
C VAL A 32 -6.28 1.60 2.52
N GLU A 33 -5.59 0.60 3.05
CA GLU A 33 -4.92 -0.45 2.30
C GLU A 33 -5.48 -1.79 2.74
N ARG A 34 -5.74 -2.69 1.79
CA ARG A 34 -6.32 -4.01 2.08
C ARG A 34 -5.29 -4.97 2.66
N GLY A 35 -4.03 -4.84 2.22
CA GLY A 35 -2.95 -5.69 2.68
C GLY A 35 -2.23 -5.16 3.91
N LYS A 36 -1.16 -5.87 4.28
CA LYS A 36 -0.43 -5.61 5.53
C LYS A 36 0.68 -4.58 5.37
N GLN A 37 1.19 -4.11 6.51
CA GLN A 37 2.43 -3.35 6.62
C GLN A 37 3.60 -4.16 6.03
N VAL A 38 4.61 -3.47 5.52
CA VAL A 38 5.66 -4.06 4.69
C VAL A 38 6.44 -5.16 5.42
N GLU A 39 6.68 -5.02 6.72
CA GLU A 39 7.41 -6.01 7.54
C GLU A 39 6.65 -7.34 7.66
N GLU A 40 5.33 -7.29 7.79
CA GLU A 40 4.47 -8.48 7.85
C GLU A 40 4.29 -9.07 6.45
N ARG A 41 4.11 -8.21 5.45
CA ARG A 41 3.96 -8.58 4.04
C ARG A 41 5.18 -9.33 3.51
N ILE A 42 6.39 -8.93 3.89
CA ILE A 42 7.64 -9.64 3.54
C ILE A 42 7.60 -11.09 4.04
N LYS A 43 7.08 -11.33 5.26
CA LYS A 43 6.96 -12.67 5.83
C LYS A 43 5.95 -13.51 5.06
N ASP A 44 4.79 -12.95 4.72
CA ASP A 44 3.76 -13.65 3.95
C ASP A 44 4.26 -14.03 2.55
N VAL A 45 4.95 -13.11 1.86
CA VAL A 45 5.58 -13.39 0.56
C VAL A 45 6.65 -14.48 0.67
N ALA A 46 7.45 -14.48 1.76
CA ALA A 46 8.43 -15.54 2.01
C ALA A 46 7.75 -16.90 2.25
N LEU A 47 6.67 -16.95 3.03
CA LEU A 47 5.88 -18.16 3.25
C LEU A 47 5.28 -18.69 1.95
N PHE A 48 4.77 -17.82 1.08
CA PHE A 48 4.31 -18.24 -0.24
C PHE A 48 5.46 -18.84 -1.06
N ARG A 49 6.61 -18.18 -1.14
CA ARG A 49 7.77 -18.67 -1.91
C ARG A 49 8.36 -19.98 -1.39
N GLN A 50 8.40 -20.17 -0.08
CA GLN A 50 9.04 -21.34 0.55
C GLN A 50 8.09 -22.51 0.75
N GLN A 51 6.79 -22.24 0.97
CA GLN A 51 5.82 -23.24 1.43
C GLN A 51 4.56 -23.30 0.56
N ASN A 52 4.47 -22.54 -0.54
CA ASN A 52 3.26 -22.39 -1.37
C ASN A 52 2.03 -21.93 -0.58
N ARG A 53 2.23 -21.22 0.54
CA ARG A 53 1.14 -20.67 1.37
C ARG A 53 0.84 -19.24 0.96
N LEU A 54 -0.17 -19.08 0.10
CA LEU A 54 -0.63 -17.77 -0.34
C LEU A 54 -1.59 -17.15 0.68
N ASP A 55 -1.32 -15.91 1.08
CA ASP A 55 -2.29 -15.02 1.72
C ASP A 55 -2.92 -14.12 0.63
N PRO A 56 -4.22 -14.26 0.30
CA PRO A 56 -4.87 -13.47 -0.73
C PRO A 56 -4.89 -11.96 -0.44
N GLU A 57 -4.78 -11.55 0.82
CA GLU A 57 -4.77 -10.15 1.22
C GLU A 57 -3.35 -9.59 1.39
N SER A 58 -2.33 -10.44 1.52
CA SER A 58 -0.94 -10.03 1.74
C SER A 58 0.02 -10.79 0.83
N ASN A 59 0.36 -10.18 -0.30
CA ASN A 59 1.18 -10.82 -1.34
C ASN A 59 1.95 -9.77 -2.15
N ILE A 60 2.60 -10.21 -3.23
CA ILE A 60 3.40 -9.31 -4.09
C ILE A 60 2.59 -8.15 -4.68
N GLN A 61 1.25 -8.23 -4.73
CA GLN A 61 0.40 -7.18 -5.31
C GLN A 61 -0.24 -6.28 -4.25
N PHE A 62 -0.68 -6.85 -3.11
CA PHE A 62 -1.45 -6.15 -2.09
C PHE A 62 -0.68 -5.96 -0.78
N GLY A 63 -0.85 -4.79 -0.16
CA GLY A 63 -0.15 -4.34 1.04
C GLY A 63 0.65 -3.05 0.82
N GLU A 64 1.35 -2.62 1.87
CA GLU A 64 2.10 -1.37 1.88
C GLU A 64 3.10 -1.26 0.71
N GLY A 65 3.06 -0.12 0.01
CA GLY A 65 3.84 0.17 -1.18
C GLY A 65 3.30 -0.49 -2.47
N GLY A 66 2.21 -1.27 -2.38
CA GLY A 66 1.55 -1.90 -3.52
C GLY A 66 2.48 -2.83 -4.30
N ALA A 67 2.23 -2.99 -5.60
CA ALA A 67 3.05 -3.84 -6.47
C ALA A 67 4.50 -3.34 -6.66
N GLY A 68 4.76 -2.06 -6.40
CA GLY A 68 6.10 -1.47 -6.55
C GLY A 68 7.12 -2.04 -5.56
N THR A 69 6.69 -2.42 -4.36
CA THR A 69 7.55 -2.92 -3.26
C THR A 69 8.42 -4.12 -3.65
N PHE A 70 7.92 -5.00 -4.52
CA PHE A 70 8.63 -6.21 -4.95
C PHE A 70 9.09 -6.13 -6.41
N SER A 71 9.26 -4.91 -6.92
CA SER A 71 9.88 -4.64 -8.22
C SER A 71 11.36 -4.27 -8.07
N ASP A 72 12.04 -4.11 -9.20
CA ASP A 72 13.38 -3.51 -9.27
C ASP A 72 13.37 -1.98 -9.08
N GLY A 73 12.19 -1.36 -9.01
CA GLY A 73 12.03 0.07 -8.84
C GLY A 73 12.46 0.91 -10.06
N LYS A 74 12.46 0.35 -11.28
CA LYS A 74 12.70 1.17 -12.48
C LYS A 74 11.64 2.26 -12.64
N LEU A 75 12.10 3.45 -13.05
CA LEU A 75 11.27 4.59 -13.42
C LEU A 75 11.45 4.81 -14.93
N ASN A 76 10.45 4.44 -15.73
CA ASN A 76 10.48 4.52 -17.20
C ASN A 76 9.51 5.56 -17.75
#